data_AF-A0A0B0EMS9-F1
#
_entry.id   AF-A0A0B0EMS9-F1
#
_cell.length_a   1.000
_cell.length_b   1.000
_cell.length_c   1.000
_cell.angle_alpha   90.00
_cell.angle_beta   90.00
_cell.angle_gamma   90.00
#
_symmetry.space_group_name_H-M   'P 1'
#
loop_
_entity.id
_entity.type
_entity.pdbx_description
1 polymer ?
#
loop_
_entity_poly.entity_id
_entity_poly.type
_entity_poly.pdbx_seq_one_letter_code
_entity_poly.pdbx_strand_id
1 'polypeptide(L)'
;MMTKKNIVKMINKGDRITYTGKLSSLLDRNLLFKLENANIETINDTTTDELVSNMREGISIYSPPSYNSETSADPGLKESLEEKNILTFEGLNKVFGKNSSISQTRKEELWNYYREKDIEWQGVVSYKGLGRNDWSRVGIRHNVGPNVELRFDEDDKNLIEMVKKEDKITYTGKLAELFGRNLLCSIEDVDIKMIGDKTIAEIEKAVSASAQAESGTDNTTDAEVIKEPEIIMEESMVPEVTKREDIEIIETVDGLIEISFEELDALFGKKNRMTESQKDRLWKEYKDKYIRWTGEVISRGKGRVSGLRMGIKNTEGTDVELVFADDKEDLVLGTDKGDKITYTGKLITRRGYILPYKLEDGNIENVLKAPETTE
;
A
#
# COMPACT_ATOMS: atom_id res chain seq x y z
N MET A 1 35.71 -0.17 -12.10
CA MET A 1 35.45 -1.62 -12.30
C MET A 1 34.34 -2.01 -11.34
N MET A 2 33.21 -2.56 -11.82
CA MET A 2 32.11 -2.94 -10.93
C MET A 2 32.54 -4.16 -10.10
N THR A 3 32.25 -4.17 -8.79
CA THR A 3 32.62 -5.31 -7.93
C THR A 3 31.59 -6.43 -8.05
N LYS A 4 32.00 -7.69 -7.85
CA LYS A 4 31.09 -8.86 -7.87
C LYS A 4 29.83 -8.68 -7.00
N LYS A 5 29.96 -7.89 -5.91
CA LYS A 5 28.86 -7.53 -5.01
C LYS A 5 27.74 -6.74 -5.70
N ASN A 6 28.06 -5.92 -6.70
CA ASN A 6 27.07 -5.12 -7.42
C ASN A 6 26.30 -5.97 -8.42
N ILE A 7 26.95 -6.93 -9.10
CA ILE A 7 26.29 -7.88 -10.01
C ILE A 7 25.27 -8.72 -9.25
N VAL A 8 25.62 -9.21 -8.05
CA VAL A 8 24.69 -10.01 -7.22
C VAL A 8 23.45 -9.22 -6.81
N LYS A 9 23.57 -7.90 -6.58
CA LYS A 9 22.41 -7.04 -6.26
C LYS A 9 21.43 -6.87 -7.43
N MET A 10 21.84 -7.21 -8.64
CA MET A 10 21.00 -7.11 -9.85
C MET A 10 20.19 -8.37 -10.12
N ILE A 11 20.45 -9.46 -9.40
CA ILE A 11 19.73 -10.74 -9.54
C ILE A 11 18.48 -10.70 -8.67
N ASN A 12 17.31 -10.85 -9.29
CA ASN A 12 16.02 -10.99 -8.64
C ASN A 12 15.62 -12.46 -8.50
N LYS A 13 14.70 -12.73 -7.57
CA LYS A 13 14.14 -14.07 -7.39
C LYS A 13 13.34 -14.46 -8.65
N GLY A 14 13.80 -15.49 -9.36
CA GLY A 14 13.20 -15.98 -10.60
C GLY A 14 14.01 -15.71 -11.86
N ASP A 15 15.08 -14.91 -11.76
CA ASP A 15 15.98 -14.64 -12.90
C ASP A 15 16.76 -15.91 -13.31
N ARG A 16 16.94 -16.08 -14.62
CA ARG A 16 17.79 -17.12 -15.19
C ARG A 16 19.23 -16.63 -15.19
N ILE A 17 20.13 -17.37 -14.57
CA ILE A 17 21.54 -16.99 -14.47
C ILE A 17 22.44 -18.05 -15.09
N THR A 18 23.44 -17.62 -15.86
CA THR A 18 24.57 -18.45 -16.28
C THR A 18 25.76 -18.12 -15.40
N TYR A 19 26.36 -19.13 -14.81
CA TYR A 19 27.48 -18.95 -13.87
C TYR A 19 28.53 -20.04 -14.03
N THR A 20 29.78 -19.67 -13.75
CA THR A 20 30.92 -20.57 -13.63
C THR A 20 31.49 -20.52 -12.23
N GLY A 21 32.10 -21.60 -11.76
CA GLY A 21 32.67 -21.66 -10.42
C GLY A 21 33.32 -23.01 -10.15
N LYS A 22 34.16 -23.07 -9.10
CA LYS A 22 34.79 -24.32 -8.68
C LYS A 22 33.90 -25.04 -7.67
N LEU A 23 33.51 -26.27 -7.95
CA LEU A 23 32.74 -27.09 -7.03
C LEU A 23 33.56 -27.37 -5.76
N SER A 24 33.00 -27.09 -4.57
CA SER A 24 33.74 -27.26 -3.31
C SER A 24 33.09 -28.20 -2.30
N SER A 25 31.75 -28.29 -2.23
CA SER A 25 31.07 -29.23 -1.33
C SER A 25 29.65 -29.59 -1.78
N LEU A 26 29.20 -30.80 -1.46
CA LEU A 26 27.79 -31.24 -1.57
C LEU A 26 27.04 -30.79 -0.31
N LEU A 27 25.83 -30.26 -0.46
CA LEU A 27 24.95 -29.86 0.65
C LEU A 27 23.64 -30.67 0.60
N ASP A 28 22.97 -30.86 1.74
CA ASP A 28 21.74 -31.65 1.82
C ASP A 28 20.50 -30.81 2.15
N ARG A 29 19.34 -31.27 1.65
CA ARG A 29 17.95 -30.81 1.89
C ARG A 29 17.44 -29.53 1.22
N ASN A 30 18.11 -28.96 0.20
CA ASN A 30 17.51 -28.06 -0.84
C ASN A 30 18.57 -27.32 -1.69
N LEU A 31 19.84 -27.34 -1.27
CA LEU A 31 20.98 -26.81 -2.02
C LEU A 31 21.87 -27.99 -2.37
N LEU A 32 22.16 -28.23 -3.65
CA LEU A 32 22.88 -29.42 -4.10
C LEU A 32 24.40 -29.29 -3.92
N PHE A 33 24.98 -28.16 -4.36
CA PHE A 33 26.43 -27.95 -4.32
C PHE A 33 26.77 -26.50 -3.96
N LYS A 34 27.92 -26.32 -3.31
CA LYS A 34 28.58 -25.03 -3.11
C LYS A 34 29.60 -24.80 -4.22
N LEU A 35 29.56 -23.61 -4.82
CA LEU A 35 30.57 -23.13 -5.76
C LEU A 35 31.45 -22.06 -5.11
N GLU A 36 32.76 -22.26 -5.15
CA GLU A 36 33.76 -21.29 -4.75
C GLU A 36 34.30 -20.53 -5.97
N ASN A 37 34.66 -19.28 -5.76
CA ASN A 37 35.09 -18.35 -6.81
C ASN A 37 34.09 -18.19 -7.96
N ALA A 38 32.79 -18.27 -7.64
CA ALA A 38 31.75 -18.14 -8.64
C ALA A 38 31.84 -16.80 -9.40
N ASN A 39 31.55 -16.87 -10.70
CA ASN A 39 31.41 -15.76 -11.60
C ASN A 39 30.06 -15.88 -12.31
N ILE A 40 29.31 -14.79 -12.34
CA ILE A 40 28.02 -14.70 -13.07
C ILE A 40 28.35 -14.11 -14.44
N GLU A 41 27.92 -14.78 -15.49
CA GLU A 41 28.24 -14.44 -16.88
C GLU A 41 27.05 -13.77 -17.58
N THR A 42 25.84 -14.32 -17.37
CA THR A 42 24.61 -13.75 -17.91
C THR A 42 23.47 -13.77 -16.89
N ILE A 43 22.58 -12.78 -17.03
CA ILE A 43 21.31 -12.67 -16.28
C ILE A 43 20.21 -12.45 -17.33
N ASN A 44 19.22 -13.33 -17.38
CA ASN A 44 18.13 -13.32 -18.37
C ASN A 44 18.66 -13.14 -19.82
N ASP A 45 19.67 -13.93 -20.16
CA ASP A 45 20.32 -13.97 -21.49
C ASP A 45 21.09 -12.70 -21.89
N THR A 46 21.20 -11.69 -21.00
CA THR A 46 22.07 -10.51 -21.18
C THR A 46 23.39 -10.69 -20.45
N THR A 47 24.50 -10.33 -21.10
CA THR A 47 25.84 -10.46 -20.48
C THR A 47 26.06 -9.41 -19.38
N THR A 48 26.82 -9.76 -18.34
CA THR A 48 27.14 -8.81 -17.26
C THR A 48 27.89 -7.58 -17.75
N ASP A 49 28.68 -7.69 -18.82
CA ASP A 49 29.43 -6.56 -19.42
C ASP A 49 28.50 -5.61 -20.20
N GLU A 50 27.47 -6.13 -20.84
CA GLU A 50 26.43 -5.37 -21.51
C GLU A 50 25.52 -4.66 -20.50
N LEU A 51 25.17 -5.32 -19.39
CA LEU A 51 24.47 -4.69 -18.27
C LEU A 51 25.27 -3.54 -17.65
N VAL A 52 26.60 -3.68 -17.57
CA VAL A 52 27.49 -2.61 -17.08
C VAL A 52 27.61 -1.47 -18.08
N SER A 53 27.63 -1.77 -19.38
CA SER A 53 27.67 -0.78 -20.46
C SER A 53 26.38 0.04 -20.51
N ASN A 54 25.22 -0.61 -20.44
CA ASN A 54 23.90 0.04 -20.38
C ASN A 54 23.75 0.94 -19.15
N MET A 55 24.39 0.61 -18.02
CA MET A 55 24.46 1.52 -16.87
C MET A 55 25.39 2.71 -17.09
N ARG A 56 26.54 2.54 -17.75
CA ARG A 56 27.44 3.66 -18.06
C ARG A 56 26.81 4.64 -19.04
N GLU A 57 26.06 4.13 -20.01
CA GLU A 57 25.26 4.96 -20.91
C GLU A 57 24.10 5.60 -20.15
N GLY A 58 23.36 4.85 -19.32
CA GLY A 58 22.30 5.40 -18.47
C GLY A 58 22.75 6.46 -17.45
N ILE A 59 24.00 6.41 -16.99
CA ILE A 59 24.62 7.42 -16.10
C ILE A 59 25.09 8.65 -16.90
N SER A 60 25.46 8.52 -18.18
CA SER A 60 25.82 9.67 -19.02
C SER A 60 24.61 10.44 -19.55
N ILE A 61 23.41 9.84 -19.54
CA ILE A 61 22.17 10.48 -20.02
C ILE A 61 21.48 11.32 -18.91
N TYR A 62 21.93 11.23 -17.65
CA TYR A 62 21.43 12.06 -16.55
C TYR A 62 22.54 12.93 -15.93
N SER A 63 23.04 13.88 -16.72
CA SER A 63 23.57 15.14 -16.16
C SER A 63 22.48 16.21 -16.27
N PRO A 64 22.35 17.12 -15.28
CA PRO A 64 21.46 18.28 -15.43
C PRO A 64 21.87 19.09 -16.66
N PRO A 65 20.93 19.77 -17.36
CA PRO A 65 21.19 20.30 -18.68
C PRO A 65 22.27 21.38 -18.62
N SER A 66 23.48 21.05 -19.07
CA SER A 66 24.46 22.04 -19.47
C SER A 66 24.10 22.48 -20.88
N TYR A 67 23.60 23.71 -21.00
CA TYR A 67 23.49 24.39 -22.28
C TYR A 67 24.85 24.37 -22.96
N ASN A 68 24.94 23.68 -24.10
CA ASN A 68 25.81 24.05 -25.21
C ASN A 68 25.17 23.59 -26.51
N SER A 69 24.97 24.58 -27.38
CA SER A 69 24.36 24.55 -28.69
C SER A 69 25.12 23.62 -29.65
N GLU A 70 24.43 22.73 -30.37
CA GLU A 70 24.13 22.90 -31.80
C GLU A 70 23.51 21.63 -32.43
N THR A 71 22.64 21.91 -33.42
CA THR A 71 22.10 21.01 -34.47
C THR A 71 20.86 20.15 -34.14
N SER A 72 19.71 20.81 -34.26
CA SER A 72 18.56 20.44 -35.12
C SER A 72 17.93 19.05 -34.96
N ALA A 73 17.14 18.89 -33.89
CA ALA A 73 15.83 18.24 -33.94
C ALA A 73 14.96 18.86 -32.84
N ASP A 74 13.69 19.17 -33.16
CA ASP A 74 12.72 19.86 -32.28
C ASP A 74 12.64 19.23 -30.87
N PRO A 75 13.19 19.87 -29.81
CA PRO A 75 13.32 19.29 -28.48
C PRO A 75 11.97 19.11 -27.76
N GLY A 76 10.98 19.95 -28.08
CA GLY A 76 9.70 19.97 -27.38
C GLY A 76 8.83 18.72 -27.62
N LEU A 77 9.01 18.06 -28.76
CA LEU A 77 8.26 16.85 -29.09
C LEU A 77 8.79 15.60 -28.39
N LYS A 78 10.10 15.49 -28.13
CA LYS A 78 10.70 14.32 -27.46
C LYS A 78 10.45 14.33 -25.96
N GLU A 79 10.59 15.49 -25.31
CA GLU A 79 10.35 15.66 -23.87
C GLU A 79 8.87 15.40 -23.55
N SER A 80 7.95 15.90 -24.37
CA SER A 80 6.51 15.63 -24.26
C SER A 80 6.14 14.15 -24.42
N LEU A 81 6.81 13.42 -25.31
CA LEU A 81 6.51 12.01 -25.58
C LEU A 81 7.06 11.10 -24.48
N GLU A 82 8.27 11.37 -23.97
CA GLU A 82 8.83 10.64 -22.84
C GLU A 82 8.03 10.88 -21.55
N GLU A 83 7.61 12.12 -21.29
CA GLU A 83 6.77 12.46 -20.15
C GLU A 83 5.39 11.78 -20.22
N LYS A 84 4.76 11.78 -21.41
CA LYS A 84 3.50 11.04 -21.64
C LYS A 84 3.66 9.53 -21.49
N ASN A 85 4.78 8.96 -21.93
CA ASN A 85 5.05 7.53 -21.76
C ASN A 85 5.22 7.15 -20.28
N ILE A 86 5.79 8.05 -19.46
CA ILE A 86 5.96 7.82 -18.01
C ILE A 86 4.63 7.96 -17.26
N LEU A 87 3.74 8.87 -17.68
CA LEU A 87 2.41 9.06 -17.07
C LEU A 87 1.43 7.91 -17.33
N THR A 88 1.82 6.89 -18.08
CA THR A 88 1.06 5.62 -18.14
C THR A 88 1.15 4.88 -16.81
N PHE A 89 0.14 4.06 -16.49
CA PHE A 89 0.20 3.22 -15.29
C PHE A 89 1.47 2.36 -15.25
N GLU A 90 1.85 1.73 -16.37
CA GLU A 90 3.04 0.86 -16.42
C GLU A 90 4.34 1.68 -16.25
N GLY A 91 4.39 2.87 -16.85
CA GLY A 91 5.50 3.81 -16.67
C GLY A 91 5.71 4.19 -15.21
N LEU A 92 4.66 4.64 -14.53
CA LEU A 92 4.71 4.97 -13.11
C LEU A 92 4.96 3.72 -12.25
N ASN A 93 4.38 2.57 -12.57
CA ASN A 93 4.59 1.33 -11.83
C ASN A 93 6.04 0.83 -11.93
N LYS A 94 6.72 1.05 -13.04
CA LYS A 94 8.15 0.73 -13.20
C LYS A 94 9.04 1.60 -12.30
N VAL A 95 8.68 2.87 -12.13
CA VAL A 95 9.45 3.86 -11.34
C VAL A 95 9.11 3.79 -9.86
N PHE A 96 7.83 3.63 -9.53
CA PHE A 96 7.32 3.79 -8.16
C PHE A 96 6.80 2.49 -7.55
N GLY A 97 6.50 1.47 -8.35
CA GLY A 97 5.93 0.22 -7.89
C GLY A 97 6.87 -0.62 -7.02
N LYS A 98 6.30 -1.72 -6.51
CA LYS A 98 6.97 -2.67 -5.60
C LYS A 98 8.33 -3.18 -6.08
N ASN A 99 8.48 -3.35 -7.40
CA ASN A 99 9.68 -3.93 -8.00
C ASN A 99 10.70 -2.88 -8.47
N SER A 100 10.47 -1.60 -8.20
CA SER A 100 11.43 -0.55 -8.57
C SER A 100 12.73 -0.66 -7.77
N SER A 101 13.86 -0.51 -8.46
CA SER A 101 15.20 -0.41 -7.88
C SER A 101 15.54 0.98 -7.30
N ILE A 102 14.69 1.98 -7.55
CA ILE A 102 14.82 3.34 -7.03
C ILE A 102 14.53 3.36 -5.52
N SER A 103 15.38 4.05 -4.76
CA SER A 103 15.21 4.20 -3.31
C SER A 103 13.93 4.98 -2.98
N GLN A 104 13.34 4.71 -1.82
CA GLN A 104 12.08 5.37 -1.42
C GLN A 104 12.22 6.91 -1.37
N THR A 105 13.33 7.43 -0.85
CA THR A 105 13.60 8.88 -0.83
C THR A 105 13.64 9.47 -2.23
N ARG A 106 14.26 8.77 -3.18
CA ARG A 106 14.30 9.24 -4.57
C ARG A 106 12.93 9.15 -5.25
N LYS A 107 12.11 8.14 -4.90
CA LYS A 107 10.72 8.06 -5.34
C LYS A 107 9.89 9.25 -4.84
N GLU A 108 10.05 9.66 -3.58
CA GLU A 108 9.35 10.83 -3.02
C GLU A 108 9.74 12.13 -3.73
N GLU A 109 11.05 12.34 -3.97
CA GLU A 109 11.53 13.49 -4.73
C GLU A 109 10.95 13.54 -6.15
N LEU A 110 10.94 12.40 -6.84
CA LEU A 110 10.37 12.29 -8.18
C LEU A 110 8.85 12.46 -8.15
N TRP A 111 8.16 11.98 -7.12
CA TRP A 111 6.71 12.10 -7.02
C TRP A 111 6.25 13.56 -6.96
N ASN A 112 7.01 14.45 -6.33
CA ASN A 112 6.69 15.87 -6.32
C ASN A 112 6.57 16.48 -7.73
N TYR A 113 7.25 15.90 -8.71
CA TYR A 113 7.12 16.31 -10.11
C TYR A 113 5.89 15.74 -10.82
N TYR A 114 5.38 14.58 -10.38
CA TYR A 114 4.21 13.92 -10.99
C TYR A 114 2.89 14.20 -10.27
N ARG A 115 2.95 14.65 -9.02
CA ARG A 115 1.78 15.07 -8.25
C ARG A 115 0.99 16.12 -9.04
N GLU A 116 -0.34 16.05 -8.93
CA GLU A 116 -1.33 16.94 -9.56
C GLU A 116 -1.40 16.84 -11.10
N LYS A 117 -0.58 15.98 -11.73
CA LYS A 117 -0.70 15.75 -13.17
C LYS A 117 -1.93 14.91 -13.48
N ASP A 118 -2.59 15.31 -14.57
CA ASP A 118 -3.75 14.62 -15.11
C ASP A 118 -3.35 13.30 -15.76
N ILE A 119 -4.15 12.27 -15.51
CA ILE A 119 -4.00 10.96 -16.13
C ILE A 119 -5.30 10.51 -16.77
N GLU A 120 -5.19 9.59 -17.72
CA GLU A 120 -6.30 8.82 -18.26
C GLU A 120 -5.88 7.36 -18.31
N TRP A 121 -6.47 6.52 -17.45
CA TRP A 121 -6.12 5.11 -17.36
C TRP A 121 -7.33 4.20 -17.47
N GLN A 122 -7.06 2.95 -17.82
CA GLN A 122 -8.06 1.89 -17.89
C GLN A 122 -7.70 0.77 -16.92
N GLY A 123 -8.62 0.40 -16.04
CA GLY A 123 -8.40 -0.64 -15.03
C GLY A 123 -9.67 -1.40 -14.68
N VAL A 124 -9.55 -2.36 -13.77
CA VAL A 124 -10.67 -3.20 -13.30
C VAL A 124 -10.98 -2.89 -11.84
N VAL A 125 -12.25 -2.70 -11.51
CA VAL A 125 -12.67 -2.39 -10.15
C VAL A 125 -12.49 -3.60 -9.25
N SER A 126 -11.61 -3.48 -8.26
CA SER A 126 -11.28 -4.54 -7.32
C SER A 126 -12.15 -4.50 -6.06
N TYR A 127 -12.42 -3.30 -5.54
CA TYR A 127 -13.30 -3.11 -4.39
C TYR A 127 -13.92 -1.71 -4.41
N LYS A 128 -15.04 -1.59 -3.69
CA LYS A 128 -15.72 -0.33 -3.37
C LYS A 128 -15.80 -0.22 -1.85
N GLY A 129 -15.48 0.93 -1.29
CA GLY A 129 -15.68 1.17 0.14
C GLY A 129 -17.17 1.13 0.46
N LEU A 130 -17.54 0.32 1.45
CA LEU A 130 -18.95 0.11 1.86
C LEU A 130 -19.30 0.79 3.19
N GLY A 131 -18.33 1.47 3.82
CA GLY A 131 -18.50 2.13 5.12
C GLY A 131 -18.89 3.60 4.99
N ARG A 132 -19.59 4.15 6.00
CA ARG A 132 -19.98 5.58 6.08
C ARG A 132 -18.82 6.57 5.89
N ASN A 133 -17.58 6.15 6.14
CA ASN A 133 -16.37 6.99 6.04
C ASN A 133 -15.45 6.61 4.87
N ASP A 134 -15.75 5.53 4.13
CA ASP A 134 -14.91 5.03 3.03
C ASP A 134 -15.69 4.91 1.71
N TRP A 135 -16.96 5.33 1.68
CA TRP A 135 -17.84 5.21 0.51
C TRP A 135 -17.32 5.94 -0.73
N SER A 136 -16.49 6.96 -0.53
CA SER A 136 -15.82 7.75 -1.58
C SER A 136 -14.65 7.04 -2.26
N ARG A 137 -14.36 5.78 -1.90
CA ARG A 137 -13.10 5.11 -2.32
C ARG A 137 -13.35 3.88 -3.16
N VAL A 138 -12.72 3.84 -4.32
CA VAL A 138 -12.77 2.70 -5.25
C VAL A 138 -11.37 2.21 -5.57
N GLY A 139 -11.09 0.94 -5.28
CA GLY A 139 -9.81 0.32 -5.59
C GLY A 139 -9.79 -0.25 -7.00
N ILE A 140 -8.80 0.13 -7.80
CA ILE A 140 -8.60 -0.29 -9.18
C ILE A 140 -7.38 -1.20 -9.31
N ARG A 141 -7.59 -2.33 -9.96
CA ARG A 141 -6.58 -3.30 -10.36
C ARG A 141 -6.18 -3.05 -11.82
N HIS A 142 -4.90 -2.79 -12.03
CA HIS A 142 -4.27 -2.72 -13.36
C HIS A 142 -3.46 -3.98 -13.66
N ASN A 143 -2.91 -4.63 -12.63
CA ASN A 143 -2.17 -5.89 -12.74
C ASN A 143 -2.64 -6.95 -11.73
N VAL A 144 -1.76 -7.50 -10.88
CA VAL A 144 -2.09 -8.47 -9.83
C VAL A 144 -2.42 -7.74 -8.53
N GLY A 145 -3.71 -7.54 -8.28
CA GLY A 145 -4.24 -6.91 -7.05
C GLY A 145 -4.56 -5.41 -7.19
N PRO A 146 -5.17 -4.77 -6.19
CA PRO A 146 -5.50 -3.34 -6.24
C PRO A 146 -4.23 -2.50 -6.25
N ASN A 147 -4.05 -1.70 -7.31
CA ASN A 147 -2.86 -0.89 -7.54
C ASN A 147 -3.13 0.60 -7.45
N VAL A 148 -4.36 1.05 -7.70
CA VAL A 148 -4.70 2.47 -7.70
C VAL A 148 -5.95 2.67 -6.85
N GLU A 149 -6.00 3.75 -6.09
CA GLU A 149 -7.19 4.14 -5.35
C GLU A 149 -7.80 5.40 -5.97
N LEU A 150 -9.07 5.34 -6.33
CA LEU A 150 -9.85 6.51 -6.74
C LEU A 150 -10.54 7.09 -5.52
N ARG A 151 -10.39 8.39 -5.31
CA ARG A 151 -11.09 9.18 -4.31
C ARG A 151 -12.07 10.09 -5.04
N PHE A 152 -13.34 9.94 -4.69
CA PHE A 152 -14.45 10.69 -5.24
C PHE A 152 -14.94 11.70 -4.22
N ASP A 153 -15.42 12.84 -4.71
CA ASP A 153 -16.01 13.86 -3.83
C ASP A 153 -17.47 13.52 -3.50
N GLU A 154 -18.06 14.31 -2.61
CA GLU A 154 -19.44 14.08 -2.15
C GLU A 154 -20.47 14.10 -3.30
N ASP A 155 -20.18 14.89 -4.33
CA ASP A 155 -21.01 15.10 -5.51
C ASP A 155 -20.98 13.92 -6.50
N ASP A 156 -19.96 13.04 -6.42
CA ASP A 156 -19.74 11.93 -7.35
C ASP A 156 -20.43 10.63 -6.92
N LYS A 157 -21.30 10.70 -5.92
CA LYS A 157 -21.99 9.53 -5.34
C LYS A 157 -22.74 8.70 -6.38
N ASN A 158 -23.32 9.34 -7.38
CA ASN A 158 -24.03 8.66 -8.48
C ASN A 158 -23.08 7.81 -9.32
N LEU A 159 -21.88 8.30 -9.64
CA LEU A 159 -20.87 7.55 -10.40
C LEU A 159 -20.42 6.32 -9.62
N ILE A 160 -20.20 6.47 -8.31
CA ILE A 160 -19.82 5.37 -7.43
C ILE A 160 -20.90 4.28 -7.37
N GLU A 161 -22.19 4.65 -7.38
CA GLU A 161 -23.31 3.69 -7.42
C GLU A 161 -23.38 2.90 -8.73
N MET A 162 -23.04 3.53 -9.85
CA MET A 162 -23.04 2.87 -11.17
C MET A 162 -21.93 1.82 -11.34
N VAL A 163 -20.79 2.02 -10.69
CA VAL A 163 -19.62 1.15 -10.81
C VAL A 163 -19.74 -0.09 -9.92
N LYS A 164 -19.55 -1.27 -10.51
CA LYS A 164 -19.59 -2.56 -9.82
C LYS A 164 -18.22 -3.21 -9.76
N LYS A 165 -18.07 -4.14 -8.81
CA LYS A 165 -16.87 -4.97 -8.70
C LYS A 165 -16.68 -5.79 -9.98
N GLU A 166 -15.42 -5.89 -10.43
CA GLU A 166 -14.98 -6.48 -11.70
C GLU A 166 -15.37 -5.70 -12.97
N ASP A 167 -16.01 -4.53 -12.85
CA ASP A 167 -16.21 -3.66 -14.01
C ASP A 167 -14.86 -3.15 -14.53
N LYS A 168 -14.71 -3.18 -15.85
CA LYS A 168 -13.60 -2.54 -16.53
C LYS A 168 -13.97 -1.09 -16.75
N ILE A 169 -13.22 -0.16 -16.17
CA ILE A 169 -13.51 1.27 -16.27
C ILE A 169 -12.36 2.02 -16.92
N THR A 170 -12.70 3.06 -17.69
CA THR A 170 -11.76 4.08 -18.13
C THR A 170 -12.05 5.36 -17.36
N TYR A 171 -11.05 5.91 -16.70
CA TYR A 171 -11.20 7.05 -15.80
C TYR A 171 -10.07 8.06 -16.01
N THR A 172 -10.37 9.31 -15.68
CA THR A 172 -9.43 10.42 -15.60
C THR A 172 -9.36 10.95 -14.18
N GLY A 173 -8.29 11.68 -13.87
CA GLY A 173 -8.15 12.40 -12.61
C GLY A 173 -6.71 12.80 -12.37
N LYS A 174 -6.43 13.33 -11.17
CA LYS A 174 -5.12 13.86 -10.80
C LYS A 174 -4.38 12.95 -9.83
N LEU A 175 -3.08 12.80 -10.06
CA LEU A 175 -2.21 12.04 -9.15
C LEU A 175 -2.07 12.76 -7.80
N ALA A 176 -2.53 12.15 -6.72
CA ALA A 176 -2.52 12.77 -5.39
C ALA A 176 -1.41 12.20 -4.48
N GLU A 177 -1.61 10.99 -3.95
CA GLU A 177 -0.72 10.39 -2.96
C GLU A 177 0.08 9.23 -3.54
N LEU A 178 1.36 9.09 -3.19
CA LEU A 178 2.19 7.94 -3.54
C LEU A 178 2.31 6.97 -2.37
N PHE A 179 2.00 5.69 -2.61
CA PHE A 179 2.15 4.61 -1.64
C PHE A 179 3.34 3.68 -1.95
N GLY A 180 3.65 3.47 -3.22
CA GLY A 180 4.91 2.87 -3.69
C GLY A 180 5.12 1.37 -3.41
N ARG A 181 4.07 0.58 -3.15
CA ARG A 181 4.15 -0.88 -2.91
C ARG A 181 3.11 -1.65 -3.74
N ASN A 182 2.22 -2.41 -3.09
CA ASN A 182 1.15 -3.16 -3.77
C ASN A 182 0.07 -2.18 -4.29
N LEU A 183 -0.23 -1.15 -3.49
CA LEU A 183 -0.91 0.06 -3.90
C LEU A 183 0.16 1.06 -4.37
N LEU A 184 -0.03 1.61 -5.57
CA LEU A 184 0.89 2.51 -6.24
C LEU A 184 0.61 3.95 -5.79
N CYS A 185 -0.58 4.48 -6.08
CA CYS A 185 -0.97 5.86 -5.81
C CYS A 185 -2.48 6.02 -5.65
N SER A 186 -2.91 7.18 -5.13
CA SER A 186 -4.30 7.64 -5.18
C SER A 186 -4.52 8.67 -6.29
N ILE A 187 -5.75 8.72 -6.78
CA ILE A 187 -6.24 9.68 -7.77
C ILE A 187 -7.40 10.46 -7.14
N GLU A 188 -7.38 11.78 -7.30
CA GLU A 188 -8.43 12.72 -6.89
C GLU A 188 -8.99 13.42 -8.15
N ASP A 189 -10.05 14.23 -8.02
CA ASP A 189 -10.77 14.84 -9.16
C ASP A 189 -11.18 13.80 -10.21
N VAL A 190 -11.77 12.68 -9.77
CA VAL A 190 -11.96 11.49 -10.61
C VAL A 190 -13.22 11.60 -11.47
N ASP A 191 -13.04 11.46 -12.78
CA ASP A 191 -14.14 11.32 -13.75
C ASP A 191 -14.09 9.94 -14.42
N ILE A 192 -15.25 9.31 -14.61
CA ILE A 192 -15.36 7.99 -15.25
C ILE A 192 -15.92 8.19 -16.66
N LYS A 193 -15.13 7.85 -17.68
CA LYS A 193 -15.55 7.99 -19.09
C LYS A 193 -16.36 6.80 -19.58
N MET A 194 -15.94 5.59 -19.22
CA MET A 194 -16.53 4.35 -19.73
C MET A 194 -16.59 3.28 -18.65
N ILE A 195 -17.67 2.48 -18.68
CA ILE A 195 -17.82 1.25 -17.90
C ILE A 195 -18.12 0.12 -18.91
N GLY A 196 -17.18 -0.83 -19.02
CA GLY A 196 -17.17 -1.82 -20.09
C GLY A 196 -17.01 -1.15 -21.46
N ASP A 197 -17.98 -1.37 -22.34
CA ASP A 197 -18.04 -0.79 -23.68
C ASP A 197 -19.04 0.38 -23.80
N LYS A 198 -19.63 0.82 -22.68
CA LYS A 198 -20.66 1.87 -22.65
C LYS A 198 -20.12 3.13 -22.01
N THR A 199 -20.52 4.27 -22.57
CA THR A 199 -20.28 5.59 -21.97
C THR A 199 -21.23 5.85 -20.80
N ILE A 200 -20.86 6.70 -19.85
CA ILE A 200 -21.74 7.06 -18.72
C ILE A 200 -23.08 7.63 -19.23
N ALA A 201 -23.05 8.49 -20.25
CA ALA A 201 -24.26 9.05 -20.85
C ALA A 201 -25.21 7.98 -21.43
N GLU A 202 -24.69 6.89 -21.99
CA GLU A 202 -25.50 5.76 -22.47
C GLU A 202 -26.07 4.93 -21.32
N ILE A 203 -25.32 4.79 -20.23
CA ILE A 203 -25.75 4.08 -19.02
C ILE A 203 -26.85 4.87 -18.32
N GLU A 204 -26.66 6.18 -18.12
CA GLU A 204 -27.67 7.09 -17.59
C GLU A 204 -28.95 7.05 -18.42
N LYS A 205 -28.84 7.14 -19.75
CA LYS A 205 -29.99 7.05 -20.65
C LYS A 205 -30.71 5.69 -20.56
N ALA A 206 -29.97 4.59 -20.37
CA ALA A 206 -30.55 3.26 -20.19
C ALA A 206 -31.22 3.11 -18.81
N VAL A 207 -30.63 3.69 -17.75
CA VAL A 207 -31.19 3.70 -16.40
C VAL A 207 -32.46 4.56 -16.37
N SER A 208 -32.47 5.73 -17.01
CA SER A 208 -33.67 6.57 -17.19
C SER A 208 -34.74 5.89 -18.05
N ALA A 209 -34.36 5.14 -19.09
CA ALA A 209 -35.30 4.36 -19.89
C ALA A 209 -35.91 3.18 -19.11
N SER A 210 -35.17 2.57 -18.18
CA SER A 210 -35.71 1.57 -17.26
C SER A 210 -36.58 2.15 -16.14
N ALA A 211 -36.27 3.37 -15.66
CA ALA A 211 -37.07 4.09 -14.68
C ALA A 211 -38.43 4.57 -15.25
N GLN A 212 -38.50 4.84 -16.56
CA GLN A 212 -39.77 5.16 -17.24
C GLN A 212 -40.73 3.98 -17.39
N ALA A 213 -40.29 2.74 -17.16
CA ALA A 213 -41.19 1.57 -17.11
C ALA A 213 -41.85 1.40 -15.72
N GLU A 214 -41.32 2.05 -14.68
CA GLU A 214 -41.78 1.95 -13.29
C GLU A 214 -41.78 3.32 -12.62
N SER A 215 -42.58 4.26 -13.12
CA SER A 215 -43.38 5.21 -12.31
C SER A 215 -43.78 6.39 -13.18
N GLY A 216 -45.08 6.43 -13.50
CA GLY A 216 -45.72 7.72 -13.74
C GLY A 216 -46.10 8.29 -12.38
N THR A 217 -45.51 9.42 -11.99
CA THR A 217 -46.26 10.65 -11.70
C THR A 217 -45.31 11.82 -11.41
N ASP A 218 -45.81 12.98 -11.83
CA ASP A 218 -45.23 14.30 -11.93
C ASP A 218 -44.92 14.96 -10.58
N ASN A 219 -43.86 15.78 -10.50
CA ASN A 219 -43.98 17.22 -10.21
C ASN A 219 -42.61 17.92 -10.08
N THR A 220 -42.46 18.94 -10.92
CA THR A 220 -41.60 20.14 -10.87
C THR A 220 -41.37 20.76 -9.48
N THR A 221 -40.18 21.31 -9.20
CA THR A 221 -39.85 22.76 -9.31
C THR A 221 -38.42 23.11 -8.81
N ASP A 222 -37.81 24.02 -9.57
CA ASP A 222 -36.95 25.16 -9.23
C ASP A 222 -35.51 25.01 -8.69
N ALA A 223 -34.63 25.71 -9.42
CA ALA A 223 -33.22 25.93 -9.16
C ALA A 223 -33.03 27.12 -8.21
N GLU A 224 -32.12 26.97 -7.24
CA GLU A 224 -31.56 28.10 -6.50
C GLU A 224 -30.03 28.00 -6.41
N VAL A 225 -29.39 29.10 -6.81
CA VAL A 225 -27.96 29.35 -6.85
C VAL A 225 -27.45 29.61 -5.43
N ILE A 226 -26.45 28.86 -4.96
CA ILE A 226 -25.75 29.11 -3.69
C ILE A 226 -24.33 29.58 -3.99
N LYS A 227 -23.98 30.76 -3.46
CA LYS A 227 -22.64 31.36 -3.53
C LYS A 227 -21.71 30.73 -2.48
N GLU A 228 -20.45 30.51 -2.87
CA GLU A 228 -19.34 30.08 -2.00
C GLU A 228 -19.06 31.10 -0.88
N PRO A 229 -18.82 30.64 0.38
CA PRO A 229 -18.20 31.47 1.40
C PRO A 229 -16.68 31.34 1.39
N GLU A 230 -15.99 32.48 1.34
CA GLU A 230 -14.56 32.60 1.66
C GLU A 230 -14.30 32.17 3.12
N ILE A 231 -13.50 31.12 3.31
CA ILE A 231 -13.04 30.69 4.64
C ILE A 231 -11.71 31.39 4.93
N ILE A 232 -11.74 32.35 5.84
CA ILE A 232 -10.56 32.94 6.46
C ILE A 232 -10.06 31.92 7.51
N MET A 233 -8.88 31.33 7.30
CA MET A 233 -8.28 30.40 8.27
C MET A 233 -7.81 31.16 9.52
N GLU A 234 -8.48 30.92 10.65
CA GLU A 234 -7.94 31.31 11.96
C GLU A 234 -6.74 30.43 12.34
N GLU A 235 -5.71 31.07 12.89
CA GLU A 235 -4.41 30.54 13.34
C GLU A 235 -4.49 29.53 14.52
N SER A 236 -5.69 29.02 14.81
CA SER A 236 -6.03 28.12 15.94
C SER A 236 -6.19 26.64 15.51
N MET A 237 -6.07 26.33 14.22
CA MET A 237 -6.22 24.97 13.66
C MET A 237 -4.89 24.20 13.49
N VAL A 238 -3.91 24.42 14.36
CA VAL A 238 -2.65 23.65 14.33
C VAL A 238 -2.91 22.23 14.89
N PRO A 239 -2.71 21.15 14.10
CA PRO A 239 -2.97 19.77 14.54
C PRO A 239 -1.94 19.30 15.59
N GLU A 240 -2.41 18.52 16.57
CA GLU A 240 -1.54 17.81 17.52
C GLU A 240 -0.68 16.77 16.79
N VAL A 241 0.63 17.00 16.78
CA VAL A 241 1.64 16.03 16.37
C VAL A 241 2.27 15.52 17.66
N THR A 242 1.89 14.32 18.11
CA THR A 242 2.62 13.64 19.19
C THR A 242 4.02 13.34 18.68
N LYS A 243 5.03 13.98 19.25
CA LYS A 243 6.41 13.77 18.83
C LYS A 243 7.01 12.66 19.67
N ARG A 244 8.08 12.05 19.15
CA ARG A 244 8.86 11.02 19.85
C ARG A 244 9.26 11.45 21.26
N GLU A 245 9.58 12.74 21.43
CA GLU A 245 10.06 13.28 22.72
C GLU A 245 9.04 13.15 23.86
N ASP A 246 7.78 12.83 23.55
CA ASP A 246 6.69 12.72 24.53
C ASP A 246 6.48 11.27 25.04
N ILE A 247 7.17 10.27 24.47
CA ILE A 247 7.00 8.85 24.84
C ILE A 247 8.37 8.22 25.16
N GLU A 248 8.64 7.97 26.45
CA GLU A 248 9.82 7.25 26.91
C GLU A 248 9.66 5.74 26.67
N ILE A 249 10.55 5.14 25.85
CA ILE A 249 10.60 3.69 25.68
C ILE A 249 11.40 3.09 26.84
N ILE A 250 10.70 2.51 27.80
CA ILE A 250 11.31 1.76 28.89
C ILE A 250 11.39 0.29 28.47
N GLU A 251 12.61 -0.22 28.30
CA GLU A 251 12.86 -1.64 27.97
C GLU A 251 13.14 -2.39 29.28
N THR A 252 12.35 -3.42 29.56
CA THR A 252 12.52 -4.25 30.76
C THR A 252 13.71 -5.19 30.60
N VAL A 253 14.19 -5.75 31.72
CA VAL A 253 15.29 -6.73 31.75
C VAL A 253 14.96 -7.98 30.93
N ASP A 254 13.68 -8.25 30.69
CA ASP A 254 13.17 -9.38 29.91
C ASP A 254 13.03 -9.07 28.41
N GLY A 255 13.44 -7.87 27.96
CA GLY A 255 13.36 -7.46 26.56
C GLY A 255 11.95 -7.06 26.09
N LEU A 256 11.01 -6.84 27.03
CA LEU A 256 9.72 -6.24 26.72
C LEU A 256 9.84 -4.72 26.73
N ILE A 257 9.22 -4.06 25.76
CA ILE A 257 9.00 -2.62 25.85
C ILE A 257 7.69 -2.35 26.60
N GLU A 258 7.78 -1.49 27.61
CA GLU A 258 6.64 -0.99 28.36
C GLU A 258 6.01 0.16 27.58
N ILE A 259 5.16 -0.19 26.61
CA ILE A 259 4.36 0.75 25.85
C ILE A 259 2.92 0.23 25.78
N SER A 260 1.96 1.08 26.12
CA SER A 260 0.54 0.76 25.99
C SER A 260 0.13 0.68 24.52
N PHE A 261 -1.02 0.05 24.27
CA PHE A 261 -1.57 0.02 22.91
C PHE A 261 -1.89 1.44 22.44
N GLU A 262 -2.44 2.27 23.33
CA GLU A 262 -2.89 3.63 23.05
C GLU A 262 -1.71 4.54 22.70
N GLU A 263 -0.58 4.43 23.40
CA GLU A 263 0.64 5.19 23.08
C GLU A 263 1.21 4.79 21.72
N LEU A 264 1.27 3.49 21.42
CA LEU A 264 1.74 3.02 20.12
C LEU A 264 0.76 3.41 19.00
N ASP A 265 -0.55 3.36 19.24
CA ASP A 265 -1.58 3.78 18.28
C ASP A 265 -1.65 5.31 18.13
N ALA A 266 -1.26 6.09 19.14
CA ALA A 266 -1.08 7.53 18.98
C ALA A 266 0.06 7.87 18.00
N LEU A 267 1.07 7.00 17.88
CA LEU A 267 2.18 7.17 16.93
C LEU A 267 1.85 6.66 15.53
N PHE A 268 1.30 5.45 15.42
CA PHE A 268 1.12 4.78 14.12
C PHE A 268 -0.33 4.62 13.68
N GLY A 269 -1.29 4.89 14.56
CA GLY A 269 -2.72 4.76 14.30
C GLY A 269 -3.28 5.84 13.39
N LYS A 270 -4.58 5.74 13.15
CA LYS A 270 -5.31 6.51 12.11
C LYS A 270 -5.35 8.02 12.39
N LYS A 271 -5.27 8.42 13.65
CA LYS A 271 -5.33 9.83 14.07
C LYS A 271 -4.01 10.56 13.83
N ASN A 272 -2.90 9.84 13.71
CA ASN A 272 -1.58 10.42 13.56
C ASN A 272 -1.31 10.84 12.10
N ARG A 273 -1.01 12.13 11.91
CA ARG A 273 -0.75 12.75 10.59
C ARG A 273 0.71 12.66 10.11
N MET A 274 1.58 11.92 10.79
CA MET A 274 2.93 11.64 10.29
C MET A 274 2.88 10.88 8.96
N THR A 275 3.83 11.19 8.08
CA THR A 275 3.94 10.47 6.81
C THR A 275 4.30 9.02 7.04
N GLU A 276 3.92 8.13 6.12
CA GLU A 276 4.23 6.71 6.22
C GLU A 276 5.75 6.46 6.31
N SER A 277 6.58 7.30 5.70
CA SER A 277 8.04 7.25 5.78
C SER A 277 8.59 7.67 7.14
N GLN A 278 7.97 8.67 7.78
CA GLN A 278 8.30 9.02 9.16
C GLN A 278 7.90 7.88 10.11
N LYS A 279 6.72 7.31 9.92
CA LYS A 279 6.26 6.11 10.63
C LYS A 279 7.18 4.91 10.39
N ASP A 280 7.65 4.66 9.17
CA ASP A 280 8.58 3.57 8.86
C ASP A 280 9.97 3.77 9.49
N ARG A 281 10.44 5.02 9.58
CA ARG A 281 11.69 5.34 10.27
C ARG A 281 11.57 5.08 11.77
N LEU A 282 10.49 5.58 12.40
CA LEU A 282 10.21 5.34 13.82
C LEU A 282 9.98 3.87 14.12
N TRP A 283 9.27 3.15 13.23
CA TRP A 283 8.94 1.74 13.44
C TRP A 283 10.17 0.86 13.61
N LYS A 284 11.32 1.21 13.03
CA LYS A 284 12.58 0.46 13.23
C LYS A 284 12.98 0.35 14.70
N GLU A 285 12.55 1.28 15.55
CA GLU A 285 12.84 1.27 16.98
C GLU A 285 11.92 0.35 17.78
N TYR A 286 10.76 -0.01 17.23
CA TYR A 286 9.75 -0.88 17.88
C TYR A 286 9.68 -2.27 17.26
N LYS A 287 10.08 -2.38 15.99
CA LYS A 287 10.10 -3.64 15.26
C LYS A 287 11.00 -4.64 15.98
N ASP A 288 10.54 -5.88 16.01
CA ASP A 288 11.20 -7.03 16.62
C ASP A 288 11.27 -6.99 18.16
N LYS A 289 10.62 -6.02 18.81
CA LYS A 289 10.49 -5.95 20.27
C LYS A 289 9.23 -6.65 20.77
N TYR A 290 9.28 -7.17 21.99
CA TYR A 290 8.12 -7.79 22.62
C TYR A 290 7.27 -6.75 23.35
N ILE A 291 5.96 -6.87 23.23
CA ILE A 291 4.99 -6.07 23.99
C ILE A 291 4.15 -6.98 24.88
N ARG A 292 3.44 -6.36 25.82
CA ARG A 292 2.35 -6.97 26.59
C ARG A 292 1.13 -6.07 26.56
N TRP A 293 0.03 -6.54 25.98
CA TRP A 293 -1.22 -5.78 25.89
C TRP A 293 -2.41 -6.59 26.38
N THR A 294 -3.53 -5.89 26.59
CA THR A 294 -4.80 -6.52 26.96
C THR A 294 -5.88 -6.08 26.00
N GLY A 295 -6.61 -7.02 25.40
CA GLY A 295 -7.66 -6.73 24.44
C GLY A 295 -8.72 -7.83 24.36
N GLU A 296 -9.76 -7.59 23.58
CA GLU A 296 -10.91 -8.49 23.40
C GLU A 296 -10.73 -9.38 22.17
N VAL A 297 -10.97 -10.68 22.32
CA VAL A 297 -10.91 -11.64 21.22
C VAL A 297 -12.11 -11.45 20.30
N ILE A 298 -11.87 -11.16 19.03
CA ILE A 298 -12.94 -11.00 18.03
C ILE A 298 -12.98 -12.12 16.99
N SER A 299 -11.85 -12.78 16.76
CA SER A 299 -11.73 -13.91 15.84
C SER A 299 -10.56 -14.79 16.25
N ARG A 300 -10.65 -16.09 15.94
CA ARG A 300 -9.59 -17.08 16.17
C ARG A 300 -9.74 -18.21 15.17
N GLY A 301 -8.63 -18.82 14.77
CA GLY A 301 -8.70 -19.98 13.89
C GLY A 301 -7.34 -20.47 13.41
N LYS A 302 -7.33 -21.70 12.93
CA LYS A 302 -6.17 -22.34 12.30
C LYS A 302 -6.42 -22.51 10.82
N GLY A 303 -5.76 -21.69 10.01
CA GLY A 303 -5.81 -21.82 8.56
C GLY A 303 -4.72 -22.77 8.06
N ARG A 304 -5.01 -23.56 7.02
CA ARG A 304 -4.05 -24.52 6.44
C ARG A 304 -2.73 -23.89 5.99
N VAL A 305 -2.76 -22.63 5.58
CA VAL A 305 -1.60 -21.86 5.07
C VAL A 305 -1.23 -20.71 6.00
N SER A 306 -2.24 -20.05 6.60
CA SER A 306 -2.02 -18.88 7.44
C SER A 306 -1.55 -19.23 8.86
N GLY A 307 -1.66 -20.50 9.28
CA GLY A 307 -1.32 -20.94 10.63
C GLY A 307 -2.39 -20.56 11.66
N LEU A 308 -2.04 -20.71 12.94
CA LEU A 308 -2.88 -20.38 14.09
C LEU A 308 -2.85 -18.86 14.37
N ARG A 309 -4.01 -18.22 14.31
CA ARG A 309 -4.14 -16.76 14.47
C ARG A 309 -5.31 -16.36 15.34
N MET A 310 -5.19 -15.20 15.97
CA MET A 310 -6.25 -14.54 16.73
C MET A 310 -6.31 -13.06 16.38
N GLY A 311 -7.51 -12.56 16.11
CA GLY A 311 -7.79 -11.13 15.98
C GLY A 311 -8.20 -10.57 17.33
N ILE A 312 -7.57 -9.46 17.72
CA ILE A 312 -7.81 -8.76 18.97
C ILE A 312 -8.29 -7.33 18.69
N LYS A 313 -9.27 -6.90 19.47
CA LYS A 313 -9.81 -5.54 19.51
C LYS A 313 -9.36 -4.84 20.79
N ASN A 314 -8.77 -3.66 20.65
CA ASN A 314 -8.47 -2.77 21.76
C ASN A 314 -9.38 -1.54 21.75
N THR A 315 -9.62 -0.95 20.57
CA THR A 315 -10.50 0.20 20.35
C THR A 315 -11.65 -0.18 19.42
N GLU A 316 -11.38 -0.37 18.13
CA GLU A 316 -12.41 -0.61 17.10
C GLU A 316 -11.95 -1.60 16.03
N GLY A 317 -12.82 -2.55 15.69
CA GLY A 317 -12.52 -3.56 14.67
C GLY A 317 -11.41 -4.53 15.10
N THR A 318 -10.60 -4.96 14.14
CA THR A 318 -9.39 -5.75 14.41
C THR A 318 -8.19 -4.81 14.52
N ASP A 319 -7.70 -4.62 15.73
CA ASP A 319 -6.55 -3.74 16.00
C ASP A 319 -5.22 -4.51 15.93
N VAL A 320 -5.24 -5.77 16.35
CA VAL A 320 -4.06 -6.63 16.43
C VAL A 320 -4.36 -8.00 15.84
N GLU A 321 -3.47 -8.49 14.98
CA GLU A 321 -3.41 -9.87 14.53
C GLU A 321 -2.26 -10.57 15.26
N LEU A 322 -2.58 -11.54 16.11
CA LEU A 322 -1.64 -12.31 16.89
C LEU A 322 -1.45 -13.69 16.24
N VAL A 323 -0.21 -14.04 15.91
CA VAL A 323 0.17 -15.31 15.29
C VAL A 323 0.86 -16.19 16.32
N PHE A 324 0.41 -17.43 16.40
CA PHE A 324 0.86 -18.41 17.40
C PHE A 324 1.59 -19.57 16.72
N ALA A 325 2.46 -20.22 17.48
CA ALA A 325 2.97 -21.53 17.13
C ALA A 325 1.87 -22.60 17.30
N ASP A 326 1.97 -23.67 16.51
CA ASP A 326 0.93 -24.72 16.44
C ASP A 326 0.74 -25.47 17.77
N ASP A 327 1.75 -25.46 18.66
CA ASP A 327 1.69 -26.06 19.99
C ASP A 327 0.76 -25.31 20.97
N LYS A 328 0.34 -24.08 20.62
CA LYS A 328 -0.62 -23.28 21.40
C LYS A 328 -2.06 -23.42 20.90
N GLU A 329 -2.35 -24.41 20.05
CA GLU A 329 -3.67 -24.62 19.43
C GLU A 329 -4.79 -24.75 20.45
N ASP A 330 -4.66 -25.63 21.45
CA ASP A 330 -5.70 -25.85 22.45
C ASP A 330 -5.99 -24.58 23.26
N LEU A 331 -4.94 -23.82 23.60
CA LEU A 331 -5.05 -22.56 24.33
C LEU A 331 -5.78 -21.49 23.51
N VAL A 332 -5.45 -21.36 22.22
CA VAL A 332 -6.03 -20.36 21.31
C VAL A 332 -7.47 -20.72 20.93
N LEU A 333 -7.76 -21.98 20.65
CA LEU A 333 -9.10 -22.41 20.26
C LEU A 333 -10.05 -22.51 21.46
N GLY A 334 -9.54 -22.65 22.68
CA GLY A 334 -10.30 -22.63 23.94
C GLY A 334 -10.73 -21.25 24.42
N THR A 335 -10.28 -20.16 23.78
CA THR A 335 -10.85 -18.82 24.02
C THR A 335 -12.17 -18.67 23.28
N ASP A 336 -12.95 -17.67 23.66
CA ASP A 336 -14.23 -17.32 23.06
C ASP A 336 -14.23 -15.90 22.52
N LYS A 337 -15.16 -15.64 21.59
CA LYS A 337 -15.32 -14.28 21.06
C LYS A 337 -15.92 -13.45 22.20
N GLY A 338 -15.31 -12.30 22.48
CA GLY A 338 -15.62 -11.45 23.62
C GLY A 338 -14.74 -11.69 24.85
N ASP A 339 -13.95 -12.77 24.90
CA ASP A 339 -13.01 -12.99 25.99
C ASP A 339 -11.98 -11.86 26.03
N LYS A 340 -11.71 -11.34 27.21
CA LYS A 340 -10.66 -10.33 27.41
C LYS A 340 -9.37 -11.05 27.78
N ILE A 341 -8.35 -10.92 26.95
CA ILE A 341 -7.07 -11.62 27.15
C ILE A 341 -5.93 -10.63 27.38
N THR A 342 -5.00 -11.01 28.25
CA THR A 342 -3.67 -10.38 28.34
C THR A 342 -2.70 -11.26 27.58
N TYR A 343 -1.99 -10.67 26.63
CA TYR A 343 -1.12 -11.40 25.70
C TYR A 343 0.21 -10.69 25.53
N THR A 344 1.22 -11.48 25.19
CA THR A 344 2.51 -11.02 24.73
C THR A 344 2.76 -11.44 23.29
N GLY A 345 3.60 -10.68 22.60
CA GLY A 345 4.00 -10.99 21.23
C GLY A 345 5.06 -10.03 20.72
N LYS A 346 5.77 -10.49 19.70
CA LYS A 346 6.84 -9.75 19.03
C LYS A 346 6.26 -8.89 17.92
N LEU A 347 6.51 -7.58 17.94
CA LEU A 347 6.05 -6.64 16.91
C LEU A 347 6.74 -6.89 15.56
N ILE A 348 6.00 -7.36 14.56
CA ILE A 348 6.56 -7.63 13.22
C ILE A 348 6.13 -6.58 12.21
N THR A 349 4.84 -6.22 12.23
CA THR A 349 4.27 -5.27 11.28
C THR A 349 3.52 -4.18 12.03
N ARG A 350 3.84 -2.92 11.74
CA ARG A 350 3.06 -1.78 12.25
C ARG A 350 1.65 -1.79 11.69
N ARG A 351 0.75 -1.11 12.38
CA ARG A 351 -0.56 -0.78 11.85
C ARG A 351 -0.40 -0.02 10.53
N GLY A 352 -1.10 -0.53 9.52
CA GLY A 352 -1.31 0.16 8.26
C GLY A 352 -2.67 0.87 8.29
N TYR A 353 -2.99 1.56 7.20
CA TYR A 353 -4.27 2.26 7.09
C TYR A 353 -5.49 1.31 7.27
N ILE A 354 -5.41 0.09 6.74
CA ILE A 354 -6.43 -0.98 6.87
C ILE A 354 -5.93 -2.25 7.58
N LEU A 355 -4.63 -2.33 7.86
CA LEU A 355 -4.02 -3.54 8.42
C LEU A 355 -3.78 -3.38 9.92
N PRO A 356 -4.16 -4.37 10.75
CA PRO A 356 -3.85 -4.36 12.17
C PRO A 356 -2.34 -4.43 12.41
N TYR A 357 -1.92 -4.16 13.65
CA TYR A 357 -0.57 -4.56 14.07
C TYR A 357 -0.45 -6.08 13.97
N LYS A 358 0.66 -6.57 13.42
CA LYS A 358 0.94 -8.01 13.39
C LYS A 358 1.99 -8.36 14.42
N LEU A 359 1.63 -9.27 15.32
CA LEU A 359 2.51 -9.82 16.33
C LEU A 359 2.75 -11.30 16.05
N GLU A 360 4.01 -11.72 16.13
CA GLU A 360 4.40 -13.14 16.07
C GLU A 360 4.86 -13.63 17.44
N ASP A 361 5.03 -14.93 17.57
CA ASP A 361 5.37 -15.58 18.85
C ASP A 361 4.35 -15.23 19.96
N GLY A 362 3.06 -15.25 19.59
CA GLY A 362 1.99 -14.90 20.50
C GLY A 362 1.91 -15.84 21.70
N ASN A 363 1.66 -15.27 22.88
CA ASN A 363 1.38 -16.02 24.09
C ASN A 363 0.20 -15.40 24.84
N ILE A 364 -0.69 -16.24 25.39
CA ILE A 364 -1.80 -15.79 26.24
C ILE A 364 -1.38 -16.01 27.68
N GLU A 365 -1.31 -14.94 28.46
CA GLU A 365 -0.93 -14.98 29.88
C GLU A 365 -2.14 -15.11 30.79
N ASN A 366 -3.25 -14.46 30.41
CA ASN A 366 -4.48 -14.47 31.19
C ASN A 366 -5.70 -14.37 30.26
N VAL A 367 -6.78 -15.05 30.65
CA VAL A 367 -8.08 -15.04 29.97
C VAL A 367 -9.17 -14.72 31.00
N LEU A 368 -9.84 -13.59 30.81
CA LEU A 368 -11.07 -13.25 31.52
C LEU A 368 -12.24 -13.59 30.59
N LYS A 369 -12.98 -14.63 30.96
CA LYS A 369 -14.13 -15.10 30.18
C LYS A 369 -15.20 -14.02 30.08
N ALA A 370 -15.76 -13.86 28.89
CA ALA A 370 -16.93 -13.00 28.71
C ALA A 370 -18.09 -13.51 29.58
N PRO A 371 -18.93 -12.63 30.15
CA PRO A 371 -20.13 -13.06 30.85
C PRO A 371 -21.01 -13.87 29.90
N GLU A 372 -21.42 -15.07 30.30
CA GLU A 372 -22.35 -15.89 29.53
C GLU A 372 -23.61 -15.08 29.29
N THR A 373 -23.87 -14.75 28.02
CA THR A 373 -25.15 -14.17 27.63
C THR A 373 -26.11 -15.35 27.54
N THR A 374 -26.84 -15.61 28.63
CA THR A 374 -28.01 -16.47 28.61
C THR A 374 -29.02 -15.85 27.65
N GLU A 375 -29.29 -16.53 26.53
CA GLU A 375 -30.36 -16.17 25.58
C GLU A 375 -31.74 -16.11 26.23
#